data_AF-A0A497K6Z0-F1
#
_entry.id   AF-A0A497K6Z0-F1
#
_cell.length_a   1.000
_cell.length_b   1.000
_cell.length_c   1.000
_cell.angle_alpha   90.00
_cell.angle_beta   90.00
_cell.angle_gamma   90.00
#
_symmetry.space_group_name_H-M   'P 1'
#
loop_
_entity.id
_entity.type
_entity.pdbx_description
1 polymer ?
#
loop_
_entity_poly.entity_id
_entity_poly.type
_entity_poly.pdbx_seq_one_letter_code
_entity_poly.pdbx_strand_id
1 'polypeptide(L)'
;MKPGEIKIVEALLRHPDGLSFTELKHETGLSPPALSEYLKKLQQQVFIIKLPNGKYAVRTAIKPNGRLTKAERTLKYLMLNVLYLGAHIRNVKDPSARKELLRQFIRTFVFRGTPFLVWAAFQKTFREAKTNKFWEELDRNFDDWVYTYAQKLAMVLLLNAHDMKHEIIRDLFAELNQLYWNEYKALIMEMKTKIKNDALRDERLLKLMDEIISSQL
;
A
#
# COMPACT_ATOMS: atom_id res chain seq x y z
N MET A 1 16.24 -0.04 -3.03
CA MET A 1 16.64 1.04 -2.09
C MET A 1 18.07 0.82 -1.67
N LYS A 2 18.85 1.88 -1.46
CA LYS A 2 20.20 1.81 -0.87
C LYS A 2 20.10 1.48 0.63
N PRO A 3 21.10 0.83 1.25
CA PRO A 3 21.07 0.50 2.68
C PRO A 3 20.78 1.69 3.62
N GLY A 4 21.23 2.90 3.28
CA GLY A 4 20.94 4.10 4.06
C GLY A 4 19.48 4.56 3.99
N GLU A 5 18.84 4.44 2.82
CA GLU A 5 17.40 4.75 2.64
C GLU A 5 16.54 3.82 3.52
N ILE A 6 16.93 2.55 3.58
CA ILE A 6 16.28 1.51 4.38
C ILE A 6 16.36 1.84 5.88
N LYS A 7 17.55 2.17 6.40
CA LYS A 7 17.74 2.54 7.81
C LYS A 7 16.85 3.71 8.22
N ILE A 8 16.71 4.72 7.36
CA ILE A 8 15.85 5.88 7.60
C ILE A 8 14.39 5.43 7.71
N VAL A 9 13.92 4.63 6.77
CA VAL A 9 12.54 4.11 6.77
C VAL A 9 12.26 3.28 8.03
N GLU A 10 13.15 2.38 8.41
CA GLU A 10 13.02 1.57 9.62
C GLU A 10 12.98 2.42 10.90
N ALA A 11 13.81 3.45 10.99
CA ALA A 11 13.77 4.40 12.10
C ALA A 11 12.40 5.11 12.16
N LEU A 12 11.93 5.65 11.03
CA LEU A 12 10.65 6.35 10.97
C LEU A 12 9.43 5.43 11.23
N LEU A 13 9.54 4.13 10.93
CA LEU A 13 8.47 3.16 11.23
C LEU A 13 8.33 2.85 12.72
N ARG A 14 9.41 2.97 13.49
CA ARG A 14 9.39 2.81 14.95
C ARG A 14 8.88 4.07 15.68
N HIS A 15 8.85 5.21 14.98
CA HIS A 15 8.52 6.52 15.54
C HIS A 15 7.38 7.19 14.75
N PRO A 16 6.11 6.83 15.02
CA PRO A 16 4.96 7.28 14.23
C PRO A 16 4.73 8.80 14.25
N ASP A 17 5.19 9.50 15.29
CA ASP A 17 5.15 10.98 15.38
C ASP A 17 6.28 11.67 14.60
N GLY A 18 7.12 10.87 13.94
CA GLY A 18 8.26 11.32 13.16
C GLY A 18 9.48 11.65 14.00
N LEU A 19 10.60 11.86 13.28
CA LEU A 19 11.91 12.18 13.83
C LEU A 19 12.49 13.41 13.15
N SER A 20 13.09 14.31 13.92
CA SER A 20 13.91 15.41 13.41
C SER A 20 15.16 14.88 12.69
N PHE A 21 15.84 15.77 11.96
CA PHE A 21 17.09 15.43 11.29
C PHE A 21 18.16 14.91 12.28
N THR A 22 18.24 15.52 13.47
CA THR A 22 19.20 15.14 14.51
C THR A 22 18.88 13.78 15.10
N GLU A 23 17.60 13.49 15.39
CA GLU A 23 17.17 12.18 15.89
C GLU A 23 17.40 11.09 14.84
N LEU A 24 17.13 11.35 13.56
CA LEU A 24 17.42 10.42 12.47
C LEU A 24 18.91 10.14 12.31
N LYS A 25 19.75 11.17 12.41
CA LYS A 25 21.22 11.00 12.38
C LYS A 25 21.66 10.04 13.49
N HIS A 26 21.13 10.22 14.70
CA HIS A 26 21.45 9.38 15.84
C HIS A 26 20.96 7.93 15.65
N GLU A 27 19.69 7.74 15.27
CA GLU A 27 19.06 6.42 15.06
C GLU A 27 19.71 5.62 13.92
N THR A 28 20.09 6.28 12.82
CA THR A 28 20.58 5.59 11.61
C THR A 28 22.10 5.47 11.56
N GLY A 29 22.83 6.29 12.33
CA GLY A 29 24.29 6.39 12.29
C GLY A 29 24.84 6.96 10.96
N LEU A 30 24.00 7.56 10.13
CA LEU A 30 24.41 8.12 8.84
C LEU A 30 25.12 9.47 9.00
N SER A 31 26.09 9.75 8.14
CA SER A 31 26.71 11.08 8.08
C SER A 31 25.69 12.14 7.63
N PRO A 32 25.82 13.40 8.06
CA PRO A 32 24.87 14.46 7.67
C PRO A 32 24.70 14.62 6.13
N PRO A 33 25.75 14.58 5.30
CA PRO A 33 25.59 14.66 3.85
C PRO A 33 24.80 13.47 3.27
N ALA A 34 25.11 12.25 3.70
CA ALA A 34 24.43 11.04 3.24
C ALA A 34 22.95 11.03 3.67
N LEU A 35 22.66 11.42 4.92
CA LEU A 35 21.30 11.53 5.43
C LEU A 35 20.49 12.54 4.61
N SER A 36 21.04 13.71 4.31
CA SER A 36 20.38 14.72 3.47
C SER A 36 20.07 14.21 2.06
N GLU A 37 21.02 13.53 1.41
CA GLU A 37 20.81 12.95 0.08
C GLU A 37 19.65 11.94 0.09
N TYR A 38 19.66 11.01 1.05
CA TYR A 38 18.63 9.98 1.15
C TYR A 38 17.26 10.55 1.53
N LEU A 39 17.19 11.52 2.44
CA LEU A 39 15.92 12.17 2.79
C LEU A 39 15.32 12.88 1.57
N LYS A 40 16.11 13.63 0.81
CA LYS A 40 15.65 14.29 -0.42
C LYS A 40 15.05 13.28 -1.40
N LYS A 41 15.75 12.16 -1.62
CA LYS A 41 15.29 11.12 -2.55
C LYS A 41 14.03 10.41 -2.05
N LEU A 42 13.97 10.05 -0.77
CA LEU A 42 12.78 9.43 -0.15
C LEU A 42 11.56 10.36 -0.19
N GLN A 43 11.76 11.68 -0.07
CA GLN A 43 10.68 12.67 -0.22
C GLN A 43 10.22 12.79 -1.67
N GLN A 44 11.15 12.82 -2.64
CA GLN A 44 10.81 12.83 -4.08
C GLN A 44 10.05 11.57 -4.49
N GLN A 45 10.39 10.42 -3.89
CA GLN A 45 9.68 9.15 -4.08
C GLN A 45 8.41 9.05 -3.23
N VAL A 46 8.06 10.10 -2.49
CA VAL A 46 6.80 10.21 -1.74
C VAL A 46 6.69 9.20 -0.57
N PHE A 47 7.79 8.53 -0.21
CA PHE A 47 7.82 7.57 0.90
C PHE A 47 7.78 8.25 2.27
N ILE A 48 8.35 9.45 2.37
CA ILE A 48 8.38 10.24 3.60
C ILE A 48 7.91 11.67 3.34
N ILE A 49 7.42 12.32 4.39
CA ILE A 49 7.05 13.73 4.38
C ILE A 49 7.80 14.47 5.48
N LYS A 50 8.02 15.77 5.26
CA LYS A 50 8.46 16.68 6.31
C LYS A 50 7.24 17.37 6.89
N LEU A 51 7.02 17.19 8.19
CA LEU A 51 5.92 17.76 8.95
C LEU A 51 6.18 19.25 9.25
N PRO A 52 5.15 20.05 9.56
CA PRO A 52 5.31 21.48 9.87
C PRO A 52 6.25 21.76 11.04
N ASN A 53 6.35 20.84 12.01
CA ASN A 53 7.28 20.92 13.14
C ASN A 53 8.73 20.56 12.78
N GLY A 54 9.05 20.37 11.49
CA GLY A 54 10.38 20.05 11.00
C GLY A 54 10.79 18.58 11.12
N LYS A 55 9.95 17.71 11.69
CA LYS A 55 10.17 16.26 11.75
C LYS A 55 9.87 15.59 10.42
N TYR A 56 10.54 14.47 10.15
CA TYR A 56 10.26 13.58 9.04
C TYR A 56 9.41 12.42 9.52
N ALA A 57 8.43 12.01 8.74
CA ALA A 57 7.60 10.84 9.04
C ALA A 57 7.36 10.05 7.76
N VAL A 58 7.11 8.74 7.90
CA VAL A 58 6.63 7.94 6.77
C VAL A 58 5.30 8.53 6.30
N ARG A 59 5.15 8.74 4.99
CA ARG A 59 3.89 9.19 4.44
C ARG A 59 2.84 8.13 4.74
N THR A 60 1.87 8.48 5.56
CA THR A 60 0.67 7.67 5.82
C THR A 60 -0.48 8.43 5.17
N ALA A 61 -1.42 7.74 4.52
CA ALA A 61 -2.54 8.41 3.86
C ALA A 61 -3.18 9.43 4.82
N ILE A 62 -3.23 10.68 4.36
CA ILE A 62 -3.29 11.89 5.18
C ILE A 62 -4.76 12.22 5.47
N LYS A 63 -5.38 11.53 6.43
CA LYS A 63 -6.62 12.04 7.04
C LYS A 63 -6.60 11.88 8.57
N PRO A 64 -6.91 12.95 9.33
CA PRO A 64 -7.12 12.87 10.77
C PRO A 64 -8.26 11.88 11.10
N ASN A 65 -8.09 11.04 12.13
CA ASN A 65 -9.04 9.97 12.44
C ASN A 65 -10.48 10.47 12.68
N GLY A 66 -10.63 11.70 13.17
CA GLY A 66 -11.95 12.31 13.43
C GLY A 66 -12.75 12.64 12.17
N ARG A 67 -12.14 12.62 10.98
CA ARG A 67 -12.80 12.87 9.68
C ARG A 67 -12.94 11.61 8.83
N LEU A 68 -12.60 10.45 9.38
CA LEU A 68 -12.58 9.19 8.66
C LEU A 68 -13.79 8.32 9.00
N THR A 69 -14.40 7.74 7.97
CA THR A 69 -15.36 6.65 8.13
C THR A 69 -14.72 5.44 8.81
N LYS A 70 -15.53 4.50 9.30
CA LYS A 70 -15.02 3.24 9.88
C LYS A 70 -14.12 2.49 8.88
N ALA A 71 -14.52 2.42 7.60
CA ALA A 71 -13.74 1.78 6.55
C ALA A 71 -12.39 2.48 6.33
N GLU A 72 -12.37 3.81 6.19
CA GLU A 72 -11.13 4.56 6.01
C GLU A 72 -10.18 4.46 7.23
N ARG A 73 -10.73 4.39 8.45
CA ARG A 73 -9.91 4.11 9.66
C ARG A 73 -9.30 2.73 9.60
N THR A 74 -10.07 1.69 9.27
CA THR A 74 -9.57 0.33 9.09
C THR A 74 -8.47 0.27 8.02
N LEU A 75 -8.66 0.96 6.89
CA LEU A 75 -7.66 1.05 5.83
C LEU A 75 -6.38 1.74 6.29
N LYS A 76 -6.50 2.83 7.03
CA LYS A 76 -5.36 3.53 7.63
C LYS A 76 -4.55 2.61 8.57
N TYR A 77 -5.22 1.86 9.43
CA TYR A 77 -4.55 0.88 10.30
C TYR A 77 -3.91 -0.27 9.49
N LEU A 78 -4.60 -0.76 8.45
CA LEU A 78 -4.06 -1.78 7.55
C LEU A 78 -2.73 -1.31 6.93
N MET A 79 -2.70 -0.09 6.37
CA MET A 79 -1.48 0.50 5.78
C MET A 79 -0.33 0.67 6.76
N LEU A 80 -0.62 1.01 8.02
CA LEU A 80 0.41 1.11 9.06
C LEU A 80 0.97 -0.27 9.39
N ASN A 81 0.09 -1.25 9.57
CA ASN A 81 0.47 -2.63 9.87
C ASN A 81 1.27 -3.29 8.74
N VAL A 82 0.96 -2.98 7.47
CA VAL A 82 1.73 -3.43 6.29
C VAL A 82 3.21 -3.11 6.45
N LEU A 83 3.54 -1.87 6.78
CA LEU A 83 4.95 -1.46 6.89
C LEU A 83 5.63 -2.05 8.13
N TYR A 84 4.91 -2.09 9.26
CA TYR A 84 5.44 -2.67 10.49
C TYR A 84 5.76 -4.16 10.33
N LEU A 85 4.84 -4.93 9.73
CA LEU A 85 5.04 -6.34 9.43
C LEU A 85 6.18 -6.55 8.44
N GLY A 86 6.26 -5.73 7.39
CA GLY A 86 7.36 -5.79 6.44
C GLY A 86 8.74 -5.57 7.05
N ALA A 87 8.85 -4.62 7.99
CA ALA A 87 10.07 -4.41 8.77
C ALA A 87 10.36 -5.56 9.75
N HIS A 88 9.31 -6.13 10.37
CA HIS A 88 9.46 -7.29 11.25
C HIS A 88 9.99 -8.52 10.50
N ILE A 89 9.44 -8.82 9.31
CA ILE A 89 9.87 -9.95 8.46
C ILE A 89 11.37 -9.84 8.14
N ARG A 90 11.84 -8.63 7.83
CA ARG A 90 13.25 -8.38 7.50
C ARG A 90 14.20 -8.77 8.64
N ASN A 91 13.78 -8.57 9.88
CA ASN A 91 14.58 -8.87 11.08
C ASN A 91 14.64 -10.38 11.42
N VAL A 92 13.88 -11.22 10.72
CA VAL A 92 13.91 -12.68 10.92
C VAL A 92 15.23 -13.23 10.36
N LYS A 93 16.04 -13.84 11.23
CA LYS A 93 17.38 -14.35 10.87
C LYS A 93 17.33 -15.61 10.00
N ASP A 94 16.37 -16.50 10.23
CA ASP A 94 16.21 -17.73 9.45
C ASP A 94 15.68 -17.40 8.03
N PRO A 95 16.45 -17.68 6.96
CA PRO A 95 16.03 -17.39 5.60
C PRO A 95 14.76 -18.14 5.17
N SER A 96 14.55 -19.36 5.66
CA SER A 96 13.39 -20.19 5.30
C SER A 96 12.11 -19.66 5.93
N ALA A 97 12.12 -19.40 7.24
CA ALA A 97 11.01 -18.75 7.93
C ALA A 97 10.72 -17.35 7.38
N ARG A 98 11.76 -16.55 7.09
CA ARG A 98 11.60 -15.22 6.48
C ARG A 98 10.92 -15.29 5.12
N LYS A 99 11.31 -16.25 4.27
CA LYS A 99 10.69 -16.48 2.95
C LYS A 99 9.21 -16.81 3.09
N GLU A 100 8.85 -17.69 4.03
CA GLU A 100 7.45 -18.08 4.24
C GLU A 100 6.61 -16.93 4.81
N LEU A 101 7.13 -16.17 5.77
CA LEU A 101 6.46 -14.98 6.29
C LEU A 101 6.26 -13.91 5.21
N LEU A 102 7.24 -13.71 4.32
CA LEU A 102 7.09 -12.80 3.19
C LEU A 102 6.02 -13.30 2.21
N ARG A 103 5.97 -14.62 1.93
CA ARG A 103 4.91 -15.22 1.10
C ARG A 103 3.53 -15.00 1.71
N GLN A 104 3.38 -15.23 3.01
CA GLN A 104 2.10 -15.02 3.72
C GLN A 104 1.70 -13.54 3.76
N PHE A 105 2.66 -12.65 3.98
CA PHE A 105 2.46 -11.21 3.92
C PHE A 105 1.94 -10.80 2.55
N ILE A 106 2.63 -11.23 1.49
CA ILE A 106 2.23 -10.94 0.12
C ILE A 106 0.82 -11.48 -0.13
N ARG A 107 0.53 -12.72 0.28
CA ARG A 107 -0.80 -13.32 0.12
C ARG A 107 -1.90 -12.51 0.80
N THR A 108 -1.65 -12.08 2.03
CA THR A 108 -2.63 -11.38 2.85
C THR A 108 -2.83 -9.94 2.38
N PHE A 109 -1.75 -9.21 2.13
CA PHE A 109 -1.82 -7.77 1.90
C PHE A 109 -1.94 -7.44 0.41
N VAL A 110 -1.28 -8.16 -0.49
CA VAL A 110 -1.43 -7.89 -1.93
C VAL A 110 -2.78 -8.40 -2.43
N PHE A 111 -3.14 -9.66 -2.16
CA PHE A 111 -4.36 -10.23 -2.73
C PHE A 111 -5.63 -9.96 -1.94
N ARG A 112 -5.60 -9.90 -0.61
CA ARG A 112 -6.82 -9.60 0.16
C ARG A 112 -6.98 -8.12 0.47
N GLY A 113 -5.86 -7.42 0.67
CA GLY A 113 -5.87 -5.99 0.99
C GLY A 113 -6.21 -5.07 -0.19
N THR A 114 -5.63 -5.32 -1.37
CA THR A 114 -5.87 -4.48 -2.57
C THR A 114 -7.33 -4.54 -3.04
N PRO A 115 -7.97 -5.72 -3.16
CA PRO A 115 -9.37 -5.80 -3.52
C PRO A 115 -10.29 -5.19 -2.45
N PHE A 116 -9.95 -5.28 -1.16
CA PHE A 116 -10.68 -4.59 -0.09
C PHE A 116 -10.59 -3.05 -0.21
N LEU A 117 -9.42 -2.52 -0.58
CA LEU A 117 -9.20 -1.10 -0.85
C LEU A 117 -9.99 -0.59 -2.05
N VAL A 118 -9.96 -1.36 -3.14
CA VAL A 118 -10.76 -1.10 -4.34
C VAL A 118 -12.25 -1.09 -3.95
N TRP A 119 -12.72 -2.12 -3.25
CA TRP A 119 -14.11 -2.19 -2.78
C TRP A 119 -14.50 -1.01 -1.89
N ALA A 120 -13.65 -0.60 -0.95
CA ALA A 120 -13.91 0.55 -0.09
C ALA A 120 -13.98 1.87 -0.88
N ALA A 121 -13.10 2.05 -1.88
CA ALA A 121 -13.18 3.18 -2.81
C ALA A 121 -14.50 3.15 -3.59
N PHE A 122 -14.90 1.99 -4.12
CA PHE A 122 -16.15 1.84 -4.85
C PHE A 122 -17.38 2.08 -3.96
N GLN A 123 -17.47 1.50 -2.76
CA GLN A 123 -18.64 1.63 -1.88
C GLN A 123 -18.95 3.07 -1.48
N LYS A 124 -17.92 3.86 -1.19
CA LYS A 124 -18.08 5.26 -0.81
C LYS A 124 -18.62 6.07 -1.99
N THR A 125 -17.96 5.91 -3.13
CA THR A 125 -18.25 6.64 -4.36
C THR A 125 -19.63 6.26 -4.92
N PHE A 126 -20.06 4.99 -4.82
CA PHE A 126 -21.36 4.53 -5.31
C PHE A 126 -22.54 5.09 -4.51
N ARG A 127 -22.38 5.31 -3.19
CA ARG A 127 -23.43 5.94 -2.36
C ARG A 127 -23.58 7.44 -2.64
N GLU A 128 -22.55 8.08 -3.17
CA GLU A 128 -22.48 9.54 -3.37
C GLU A 128 -22.71 9.94 -4.85
N ALA A 129 -22.83 8.95 -5.76
CA ALA A 129 -22.88 9.16 -7.21
C ALA A 129 -24.19 9.76 -7.74
N LYS A 130 -24.20 11.09 -7.90
CA LYS A 130 -24.92 11.75 -9.00
C LYS A 130 -23.90 12.16 -10.08
N THR A 131 -23.75 11.26 -11.06
CA THR A 131 -23.36 11.42 -12.48
C THR A 131 -22.10 12.19 -12.94
N ASN A 132 -21.34 12.93 -12.13
CA ASN A 132 -19.98 13.41 -12.54
C ASN A 132 -18.96 13.42 -11.39
N LYS A 133 -19.39 13.66 -10.16
CA LYS A 133 -18.53 13.60 -8.96
C LYS A 133 -17.97 12.20 -8.68
N PHE A 134 -18.63 11.16 -9.19
CA PHE A 134 -18.21 9.78 -9.04
C PHE A 134 -16.80 9.54 -9.57
N TRP A 135 -16.49 9.98 -10.80
CA TRP A 135 -15.18 9.75 -11.41
C TRP A 135 -14.08 10.55 -10.72
N GLU A 136 -14.35 11.80 -10.34
CA GLU A 136 -13.41 12.64 -9.59
C GLU A 136 -13.11 12.10 -8.18
N GLU A 137 -14.12 11.56 -7.50
CA GLU A 137 -13.95 10.95 -6.17
C GLU A 137 -13.28 9.57 -6.26
N LEU A 138 -13.56 8.81 -7.31
CA LEU A 138 -12.89 7.54 -7.59
C LEU A 138 -11.40 7.78 -7.83
N ASP A 139 -11.03 8.72 -8.71
CA ASP A 139 -9.64 9.10 -8.96
C ASP A 139 -8.95 9.57 -7.68
N ARG A 140 -9.60 10.46 -6.92
CA ARG A 140 -9.03 10.93 -5.64
C ARG A 140 -8.83 9.80 -4.63
N ASN A 141 -9.77 8.85 -4.53
CA ASN A 141 -9.64 7.72 -3.62
C ASN A 141 -8.58 6.72 -4.11
N PHE A 142 -8.42 6.55 -5.42
CA PHE A 142 -7.34 5.77 -6.02
C PHE A 142 -5.98 6.36 -5.68
N ASP A 143 -5.80 7.66 -5.87
CA ASP A 143 -4.56 8.37 -5.56
C ASP A 143 -4.27 8.38 -4.05
N ASP A 144 -5.29 8.62 -3.21
CA ASP A 144 -5.11 8.72 -1.76
C ASP A 144 -4.84 7.36 -1.10
N TRP A 145 -5.57 6.31 -1.49
CA TRP A 145 -5.58 5.05 -0.76
C TRP A 145 -4.92 3.90 -1.51
N VAL A 146 -5.31 3.67 -2.76
CA VAL A 146 -4.81 2.52 -3.54
C VAL A 146 -3.35 2.71 -3.89
N TYR A 147 -2.99 3.89 -4.41
CA TYR A 147 -1.61 4.21 -4.76
C TYR A 147 -0.71 4.25 -3.51
N THR A 148 -1.16 4.91 -2.43
CA THR A 148 -0.43 4.90 -1.15
C THR A 148 -0.22 3.48 -0.61
N TYR A 149 -1.21 2.59 -0.73
CA TYR A 149 -1.08 1.20 -0.31
C TYR A 149 -0.08 0.43 -1.18
N ALA A 150 -0.17 0.58 -2.50
CA ALA A 150 0.75 -0.03 -3.45
C ALA A 150 2.20 0.43 -3.21
N GLN A 151 2.41 1.72 -2.91
CA GLN A 151 3.71 2.25 -2.50
C GLN A 151 4.23 1.56 -1.23
N LYS A 152 3.37 1.34 -0.22
CA LYS A 152 3.78 0.65 1.01
C LYS A 152 4.09 -0.81 0.80
N LEU A 153 3.33 -1.51 -0.04
CA LEU A 153 3.66 -2.86 -0.48
C LEU A 153 5.02 -2.89 -1.18
N ALA A 154 5.25 -1.97 -2.12
CA ALA A 154 6.53 -1.85 -2.82
C ALA A 154 7.68 -1.56 -1.85
N MET A 155 7.48 -0.72 -0.83
CA MET A 155 8.47 -0.51 0.23
C MET A 155 8.79 -1.81 0.96
N VAL A 156 7.79 -2.60 1.37
CA VAL A 156 8.04 -3.87 2.05
C VAL A 156 8.79 -4.85 1.16
N LEU A 157 8.41 -4.94 -0.11
CA LEU A 157 9.12 -5.78 -1.07
C LEU A 157 10.58 -5.31 -1.22
N LEU A 158 10.82 -4.00 -1.37
CA LEU A 158 12.18 -3.44 -1.48
C LEU A 158 13.00 -3.62 -0.20
N LEU A 159 12.38 -3.52 0.98
CA LEU A 159 13.01 -3.76 2.27
C LEU A 159 13.47 -5.21 2.40
N ASN A 160 12.72 -6.16 1.85
CA ASN A 160 13.01 -7.60 1.98
C ASN A 160 13.79 -8.16 0.77
N ALA A 161 13.78 -7.47 -0.38
CA ALA A 161 14.43 -7.90 -1.62
C ALA A 161 15.96 -7.86 -1.56
N HIS A 162 16.54 -6.93 -0.80
CA HIS A 162 17.99 -6.71 -0.77
C HIS A 162 18.80 -7.96 -0.36
N ASP A 163 18.22 -8.84 0.44
CA ASP A 163 18.89 -10.04 0.98
C ASP A 163 18.31 -11.36 0.42
N MET A 164 17.44 -11.28 -0.60
CA MET A 164 16.78 -12.44 -1.20
C MET A 164 17.27 -12.63 -2.63
N LYS A 165 17.63 -13.86 -3.00
CA LYS A 165 18.03 -14.19 -4.38
C LYS A 165 16.92 -13.78 -5.34
N HIS A 166 17.29 -13.17 -6.48
CA HIS A 166 16.38 -12.68 -7.53
C HIS A 166 15.31 -13.70 -7.96
N GLU A 167 15.64 -15.00 -7.93
CA GLU A 167 14.71 -16.09 -8.26
C GLU A 167 13.51 -16.15 -7.30
N ILE A 168 13.70 -15.93 -6.01
CA ILE A 168 12.60 -15.97 -5.03
C ILE A 168 11.62 -14.83 -5.28
N ILE A 169 12.13 -13.65 -5.65
CA ILE A 169 11.32 -12.48 -6.01
C ILE A 169 10.53 -12.80 -7.29
N ARG A 170 11.20 -13.36 -8.32
CA ARG A 170 10.56 -13.74 -9.58
C ARG A 170 9.45 -14.78 -9.39
N ASP A 171 9.71 -15.83 -8.61
CA ASP A 171 8.73 -16.90 -8.36
C ASP A 171 7.54 -16.36 -7.54
N LEU A 172 7.80 -15.48 -6.58
CA LEU A 172 6.74 -14.74 -5.89
C LEU A 172 5.95 -13.87 -6.85
N PHE A 173 6.58 -13.16 -7.79
CA PHE A 173 5.89 -12.36 -8.80
C PHE A 173 5.05 -13.20 -9.79
N ALA A 174 5.51 -14.40 -10.14
CA ALA A 174 4.77 -15.33 -10.98
C ALA A 174 3.57 -15.93 -10.24
N GLU A 175 3.76 -16.41 -9.00
CA GLU A 175 2.67 -16.83 -8.11
C GLU A 175 1.69 -15.66 -7.87
N LEU A 176 2.22 -14.43 -7.78
CA LEU A 176 1.47 -13.18 -7.66
C LEU A 176 0.57 -12.90 -8.84
N ASN A 177 1.09 -12.89 -10.07
CA ASN A 177 0.24 -12.62 -11.23
C ASN A 177 -0.92 -13.61 -11.35
N GLN A 178 -0.66 -14.88 -11.04
CA GLN A 178 -1.66 -15.93 -11.20
C GLN A 178 -2.72 -15.93 -10.08
N LEU A 179 -2.34 -15.74 -8.82
CA LEU A 179 -3.31 -15.58 -7.73
C LEU A 179 -4.09 -14.26 -7.83
N TYR A 180 -3.41 -13.16 -8.19
CA TYR A 180 -4.02 -11.83 -8.28
C TYR A 180 -5.17 -11.84 -9.28
N TRP A 181 -4.96 -12.44 -10.45
CA TRP A 181 -6.00 -12.51 -11.47
C TRP A 181 -7.23 -13.32 -11.01
N ASN A 182 -7.00 -14.47 -10.39
CA ASN A 182 -8.07 -15.34 -9.92
C ASN A 182 -8.92 -14.69 -8.81
N GLU A 183 -8.27 -14.10 -7.80
CA GLU A 183 -8.99 -13.44 -6.69
C GLU A 183 -9.62 -12.11 -7.12
N TYR A 184 -8.96 -11.32 -7.97
CA TYR A 184 -9.50 -10.07 -8.51
C TYR A 184 -10.74 -10.32 -9.37
N LYS A 185 -10.70 -11.35 -10.23
CA LYS A 185 -11.85 -11.79 -11.03
C LYS A 185 -13.01 -12.26 -10.15
N ALA A 186 -12.74 -13.03 -9.09
CA ALA A 186 -13.75 -13.45 -8.14
C ALA A 186 -14.43 -12.25 -7.45
N LEU A 187 -13.65 -11.24 -7.04
CA LEU A 187 -14.19 -10.02 -6.46
C LEU A 187 -15.05 -9.24 -7.47
N ILE A 188 -14.56 -9.03 -8.70
CA ILE A 188 -15.34 -8.34 -9.74
C ILE A 188 -16.66 -9.10 -9.97
N MET A 189 -16.66 -10.43 -10.00
CA MET A 189 -17.89 -11.22 -10.13
C MET A 189 -18.84 -11.03 -8.93
N GLU A 190 -18.33 -11.00 -7.69
CA GLU A 190 -19.14 -10.73 -6.50
C GLU A 190 -19.74 -9.32 -6.53
N MET A 191 -18.94 -8.31 -6.90
CA MET A 191 -19.37 -6.92 -7.07
C MET A 191 -20.45 -6.82 -8.15
N LYS A 192 -20.24 -7.49 -9.28
CA LYS A 192 -21.19 -7.54 -10.39
C LYS A 192 -22.52 -8.13 -9.95
N THR A 193 -22.47 -9.17 -9.11
CA THR A 193 -23.66 -9.80 -8.52
C THR A 193 -24.39 -8.84 -7.59
N LYS A 194 -23.68 -8.09 -6.73
CA LYS A 194 -24.28 -7.08 -5.86
C LYS A 194 -24.92 -5.94 -6.65
N ILE A 195 -24.23 -5.40 -7.66
CA ILE A 195 -24.75 -4.31 -8.52
C ILE A 195 -25.99 -4.78 -9.32
N LYS A 196 -26.00 -6.01 -9.81
CA LYS A 196 -27.17 -6.59 -10.48
C LYS A 196 -28.40 -6.71 -9.58
N ASN A 197 -28.17 -6.92 -8.29
CA ASN A 197 -29.23 -7.11 -7.28
C ASN A 197 -29.61 -5.80 -6.57
N ASP A 198 -28.95 -4.68 -6.88
CA ASP A 198 -29.24 -3.37 -6.31
C ASP A 198 -30.33 -2.65 -7.12
N ALA A 199 -31.17 -1.85 -6.45
CA ALA A 199 -32.28 -1.12 -7.07
C ALA A 199 -31.81 -0.02 -8.04
N LEU A 200 -30.55 0.40 -7.91
CA LEU A 200 -29.89 1.42 -8.74
C LEU A 200 -28.85 0.78 -9.68
N ARG A 201 -29.25 -0.29 -10.38
CA ARG A 201 -28.42 -1.02 -11.33
C ARG A 201 -27.79 -0.09 -12.38
N ASP A 202 -26.47 -0.14 -12.52
CA ASP A 202 -25.72 0.63 -13.53
C ASP A 202 -25.15 -0.30 -14.62
N GLU A 203 -25.81 -0.33 -15.78
CA GLU A 203 -25.42 -1.16 -16.92
C GLU A 203 -24.07 -0.78 -17.54
N ARG A 204 -23.66 0.50 -17.42
CA ARG A 204 -22.36 0.94 -17.96
C ARG A 204 -21.22 0.41 -17.10
N LEU A 205 -21.40 0.43 -15.77
CA LEU A 205 -20.43 -0.17 -14.85
C LEU A 205 -20.35 -1.69 -15.03
N LEU A 206 -21.50 -2.37 -15.19
CA LEU A 206 -21.52 -3.82 -15.45
C LEU A 206 -20.77 -4.19 -16.74
N LYS A 207 -20.92 -3.39 -17.80
CA LYS A 207 -20.19 -3.57 -19.06
C LYS A 207 -18.69 -3.33 -18.93
N LEU A 208 -18.29 -2.28 -18.21
CA LEU A 208 -16.87 -2.00 -17.94
C LEU A 208 -16.23 -3.16 -17.14
N MET A 209 -16.95 -3.72 -16.17
CA MET A 209 -16.49 -4.88 -15.40
C MET A 209 -16.31 -6.13 -16.28
N ASP A 210 -17.16 -6.31 -17.30
CA ASP A 210 -17.01 -7.38 -18.29
C ASP A 210 -15.80 -7.18 -19.18
N GLU A 211 -15.57 -5.96 -19.66
CA GLU A 211 -14.39 -5.59 -20.45
C GLU A 211 -13.09 -5.82 -19.65
N ILE A 212 -13.08 -5.47 -18.36
CA ILE A 212 -11.95 -5.74 -17.46
C ILE A 212 -11.71 -7.24 -17.27
N ILE A 213 -12.76 -8.05 -17.09
CA ILE A 213 -12.60 -9.51 -16.95
C ILE A 213 -12.09 -10.17 -18.24
N SER A 214 -12.47 -9.62 -19.39
CA SER A 214 -12.16 -10.20 -20.70
C SER A 214 -10.82 -9.74 -21.29
N SER A 215 -10.22 -8.65 -20.80
CA SER A 215 -8.96 -8.09 -21.31
C SER A 215 -7.68 -8.88 -20.97
N GLN A 216 -7.77 -10.13 -20.49
CA GLN A 216 -6.62 -11.04 -20.31
C GLN A 216 -6.82 -12.42 -20.98
N LEU A 217 -7.80 -12.57 -21.87
CA LEU A 217 -7.76 -13.63 -22.89
C LEU A 217 -6.94 -13.13 -24.09
#